data_AF-A0A2E1VSV7-F1
#
_entry.id   AF-A0A2E1VSV7-F1
#
_cell.length_a   1.000
_cell.length_b   1.000
_cell.length_c   1.000
_cell.angle_alpha   90.00
_cell.angle_beta   90.00
_cell.angle_gamma   90.00
#
_symmetry.space_group_name_H-M   'P 1'
#
loop_
_entity.id
_entity.type
_entity.pdbx_description
1 polymer ?
#
loop_
_entity_poly.entity_id
_entity_poly.type
_entity_poly.pdbx_seq_one_letter_code
_entity_poly.pdbx_strand_id
1 'polypeptide(L)' 'MTEDTPKTPQKFDFKDIETLQRYLNSQGKLYSAKRTGLSARQQRQLKRAVKYARTLALLPYAN' A
#
# COMPACT_ATOMS: atom_id res chain seq x y z
N MET A 1 -23.58 -2.85 11.97
CA MET A 1 -22.98 -1.69 11.27
C MET A 1 -21.45 -1.83 11.33
N THR A 2 -20.91 -2.91 10.78
CA THR A 2 -19.45 -3.18 10.78
C THR A 2 -19.14 -3.93 9.50
N GLU A 3 -19.23 -3.24 8.36
CA GLU A 3 -18.80 -3.74 7.05
C GLU A 3 -17.41 -3.19 6.72
N ASP A 4 -16.43 -3.37 7.61
CA ASP A 4 -15.03 -3.02 7.33
C ASP A 4 -14.14 -4.23 7.54
N THR A 5 -14.47 -5.33 6.86
CA THR A 5 -13.47 -6.35 6.59
C THR A 5 -12.51 -5.73 5.56
N PRO A 6 -11.20 -5.62 5.80
CA PRO A 6 -10.27 -5.18 4.78
C PRO A 6 -10.27 -6.28 3.72
N LYS A 7 -11.05 -6.07 2.66
CA LYS A 7 -11.07 -6.92 1.47
C LYS A 7 -9.68 -6.79 0.87
N THR A 8 -8.79 -7.72 1.20
CA THR A 8 -7.42 -7.72 0.71
C THR A 8 -7.49 -7.70 -0.82
N PRO A 9 -7.14 -6.58 -1.47
CA PRO A 9 -7.36 -6.47 -2.89
C PRO A 9 -6.50 -7.53 -3.58
N GLN A 10 -7.12 -8.30 -4.47
CA GLN A 10 -6.44 -9.33 -5.25
C GLN A 10 -5.28 -8.74 -6.10
N LYS A 11 -5.34 -7.43 -6.36
CA LYS A 11 -4.37 -6.67 -7.15
C LYS A 11 -4.22 -5.25 -6.57
N PHE A 12 -2.97 -4.82 -6.38
CA PHE A 12 -2.65 -3.45 -5.99
C PHE A 12 -2.33 -2.63 -7.23
N ASP A 13 -3.15 -1.63 -7.55
CA ASP A 13 -2.89 -0.66 -8.61
C ASP A 13 -2.40 0.68 -8.00
N PHE A 14 -1.56 1.40 -8.73
CA PHE A 14 -0.96 2.67 -8.27
C PHE A 14 -1.98 3.81 -8.19
N LYS A 15 -3.15 3.64 -8.80
CA LYS A 15 -4.25 4.60 -8.84
C LYS A 15 -5.02 4.65 -7.52
N ASP A 16 -5.01 3.55 -6.76
CA ASP A 16 -5.77 3.41 -5.51
C ASP A 16 -4.99 3.99 -4.34
N ILE A 17 -4.82 5.31 -4.34
CA ILE A 17 -3.97 6.03 -3.39
C ILE A 17 -4.42 5.78 -1.94
N GLU A 18 -5.72 5.78 -1.67
CA GLU A 18 -6.27 5.53 -0.33
C GLU A 18 -5.87 4.15 0.22
N THR A 19 -5.90 3.13 -0.63
CA THR A 19 -5.49 1.77 -0.26
C THR A 19 -4.00 1.73 0.02
N LEU A 20 -3.18 2.36 -0.83
CA LEU A 20 -1.73 2.42 -0.66
C LEU A 20 -1.33 3.20 0.60
N GLN A 21 -2.02 4.30 0.91
CA GLN A 21 -1.77 5.12 2.09
C GLN A 21 -1.98 4.36 3.40
N ARG A 22 -2.95 3.44 3.47
CA ARG A 22 -3.17 2.58 4.65
C ARG A 22 -1.96 1.68 4.96
N TYR A 23 -1.14 1.38 3.95
CA TYR A 23 0.07 0.57 4.11
C TYR A 23 1.33 1.39 4.36
N LEU A 24 1.23 2.72 4.42
CA LEU A 24 2.33 3.62 4.74
C LEU A 24 2.29 4.02 6.21
N ASN A 25 3.44 4.34 6.77
CA ASN A 25 3.55 5.00 8.06
C ASN A 25 3.40 6.52 7.91
N SER A 26 3.34 7.22 9.04
CA SER A 26 3.31 8.69 9.10
C SER A 26 4.49 9.39 8.42
N GLN A 27 5.62 8.69 8.28
CA GLN A 27 6.81 9.16 7.57
C GLN A 27 6.79 8.85 6.07
N GLY A 28 5.71 8.27 5.52
CA GLY A 28 5.62 7.87 4.12
C GLY A 28 6.41 6.60 3.76
N LYS A 29 6.94 5.85 4.72
CA LYS A 29 7.60 4.54 4.52
C LYS A 29 6.58 3.40 4.51
N LEU A 30 6.81 2.40 3.67
CA LEU A 30 5.94 1.23 3.54
C LEU A 30 6.11 0.27 4.73
N TYR A 31 5.00 -0.22 5.28
CA TYR A 31 5.02 -1.26 6.30
C TYR A 31 5.57 -2.59 5.75
N SER A 32 6.22 -3.35 6.64
CA SER A 32 6.75 -4.68 6.31
C SER A 32 5.61 -5.70 6.16
N ALA A 33 5.85 -6.79 5.43
CA ALA A 33 4.87 -7.86 5.20
C ALA A 33 4.33 -8.45 6.52
N LYS A 34 5.14 -8.48 7.58
CA LYS A 34 4.73 -8.95 8.91
C LYS A 34 3.65 -8.07 9.53
N ARG A 35 3.71 -6.75 9.31
CA ARG A 35 2.75 -5.79 9.85
C ARG A 35 1.50 -5.67 8.98
N THR A 36 1.64 -5.84 7.67
CA THR A 36 0.50 -5.77 6.73
C THR A 36 -0.28 -7.08 6.64
N GLY A 37 0.29 -8.21 7.07
CA GLY A 37 -0.34 -9.53 6.95
C GLY A 37 -0.48 -10.03 5.51
N LEU A 38 0.18 -9.38 4.55
CA LEU A 38 0.07 -9.70 3.12
C LEU A 38 0.97 -10.88 2.75
N SER A 39 0.51 -11.70 1.79
CA SER A 39 1.35 -12.72 1.19
C SER A 39 2.56 -12.10 0.47
N ALA A 40 3.62 -12.88 0.27
CA ALA A 40 4.82 -12.40 -0.45
C ALA A 40 4.50 -11.89 -1.86
N ARG A 41 3.52 -12.48 -2.56
CA ARG A 41 3.08 -12.05 -3.89
C ARG A 41 2.41 -10.68 -3.83
N GLN A 42 1.50 -10.49 -2.88
CA GLN A 42 0.80 -9.23 -2.65
C GLN A 42 1.77 -8.11 -2.23
N GLN A 43 2.70 -8.39 -1.32
CA GLN A 43 3.70 -7.40 -0.91
C GLN A 43 4.58 -6.94 -2.08
N ARG A 44 4.94 -7.84 -3.01
CA ARG A 44 5.70 -7.48 -4.21
C ARG A 44 4.89 -6.57 -5.16
N GLN A 45 3.61 -6.85 -5.33
CA GLN A 45 2.72 -5.98 -6.11
C GLN A 45 2.55 -4.61 -5.45
N LEU A 46 2.29 -4.59 -4.14
CA LEU A 46 2.18 -3.37 -3.35
C LEU A 46 3.44 -2.50 -3.48
N LYS A 47 4.64 -3.09 -3.32
CA LYS A 47 5.91 -2.37 -3.49
C LYS A 47 6.05 -1.75 -4.88
N ARG A 48 5.64 -2.46 -5.94
CA ARG A 48 5.65 -1.93 -7.31
C ARG A 48 4.68 -0.76 -7.45
N ALA A 49 3.43 -0.94 -7.03
CA ALA A 49 2.39 0.10 -7.09
C ALA A 49 2.81 1.37 -6.33
N VAL A 50 3.34 1.23 -5.11
CA VAL A 50 3.85 2.35 -4.31
C VAL A 50 5.04 3.03 -4.99
N LYS A 51 5.95 2.27 -5.60
CA LYS A 51 7.07 2.85 -6.34
C LYS A 51 6.57 3.71 -7.51
N TYR A 52 5.61 3.21 -8.28
CA TYR A 52 5.00 3.97 -9.39
C TYR A 52 4.24 5.21 -8.91
N ALA A 53 3.43 5.08 -7.85
CA ALA A 53 2.71 6.20 -7.28
C ALA A 53 3.65 7.30 -6.77
N ARG A 54 4.80 6.92 -6.18
CA ARG A 54 5.83 7.89 -5.77
C ARG A 54 6.54 8.57 -6.94
N THR A 55 6.79 7.86 -8.05
CA THR A 55 7.35 8.50 -9.27
C THR A 55 6.38 9.50 -9.90
N LEU A 56 5.08 9.30 -9.71
CA LEU A 56 4.02 10.20 -10.18
C LEU A 56 3.70 11.32 -9.17
N ALA A 57 4.49 11.46 -8.10
CA ALA A 57 4.26 12.41 -7.01
C ALA A 57 2.90 12.26 -6.29
N LEU A 58 2.24 11.09 -6.41
CA LEU A 58 0.98 10.79 -5.71
C LEU A 58 1.19 10.42 -4.23
N LEU A 59 2.41 9.99 -3.89
CA LEU A 59 2.81 9.58 -2.54
C LEU A 59 4.20 10.13 -2.21
N PRO A 60 4.44 10.56 -0.96
CA PRO A 60 5.76 10.99 -0.52
C PRO A 60 6.73 9.80 -0.42
N TYR A 61 8.02 10.05 -0.71
CA TYR A 61 9.09 9.06 -0.54
C TYR A 61 9.47 8.86 0.93
N ALA A 62 9.63 9.98 1.63
CA ALA A 62 9.82 10.09 3.05
C ALA A 62 9.59 11.56 3.45
N ASN A 63 8.99 11.77 4.62
CA ASN A 63 9.11 13.05 5.34
C ASN A 63 10.31 12.97 6.28
#